data_AF-A0A349JTZ7-F1
#
_entry.id   AF-A0A349JTZ7-F1
#
_cell.length_a   1.000
_cell.length_b   1.000
_cell.length_c   1.000
_cell.angle_alpha   90.00
_cell.angle_beta   90.00
_cell.angle_gamma   90.00
#
_symmetry.space_group_name_H-M   'P 1'
#
loop_
_entity.id
_entity.type
_entity.pdbx_description
1 polymer ?
#
loop_
_entity_poly.entity_id
_entity_poly.type
_entity_poly.pdbx_seq_one_letter_code
_entity_poly.pdbx_strand_id
1 'polypeptide(L)'
;MKLKRAESLLVQVSVQSLRLDRASDTPVLVLQEDDGERVLAIWIGHVEAHAIACELAKKKYPRPLTHDLLASVVGGLGAALQKVIINRVEAAVYFAEMIIRQNGDVIAVDARPSDSIALALRLQAGIFADESLLERGFPEAPGEQSIGEPLVLEQESDTEMAAEELQEYLRKLAPEDFGRFTP
;
A
#
# COMPACT_ATOMS: atom_id res chain seq x y z
N MET A 1 -17.10 -6.70 33.40
CA MET A 1 -16.94 -5.34 32.85
C MET A 1 -17.15 -5.42 31.36
N LYS A 2 -18.28 -4.93 30.84
CA LYS A 2 -18.55 -4.89 29.39
C LYS A 2 -17.80 -3.68 28.84
N LEU A 3 -16.78 -3.91 28.00
CA LEU A 3 -16.19 -2.86 27.19
C LEU A 3 -17.33 -2.29 26.32
N LYS A 4 -17.68 -1.03 26.53
CA LYS A 4 -18.48 -0.28 25.55
C LYS A 4 -17.62 -0.23 24.29
N ARG A 5 -17.98 -0.97 23.24
CA ARG A 5 -17.55 -0.65 21.88
C ARG A 5 -18.05 0.77 21.65
N ALA A 6 -17.15 1.75 21.63
CA ALA A 6 -17.48 3.03 21.04
C ALA A 6 -17.97 2.70 19.62
N GLU A 7 -19.14 3.20 19.23
CA GLU A 7 -19.56 3.11 17.84
C GLU A 7 -18.58 3.97 17.04
N SER A 8 -17.53 3.35 16.54
CA SER A 8 -16.59 3.95 15.60
C SER A 8 -17.36 4.33 14.34
N LEU A 9 -17.47 5.63 14.08
CA LEU A 9 -17.99 6.12 12.81
C LEU A 9 -16.98 5.77 11.73
N LEU A 10 -17.39 4.90 10.80
CA LEU A 10 -16.58 4.51 9.65
C LEU A 10 -16.91 5.43 8.49
N VAL A 11 -15.86 6.03 7.92
CA VAL A 11 -15.94 6.95 6.79
C VAL A 11 -15.37 6.26 5.57
N GLN A 12 -16.08 6.35 4.44
CA GLN A 12 -15.59 5.81 3.18
C GLN A 12 -14.48 6.70 2.62
N VAL A 13 -13.40 6.07 2.17
CA VAL A 13 -12.22 6.75 1.65
C VAL A 13 -11.78 6.12 0.33
N SER A 14 -11.13 6.92 -0.51
CA SER A 14 -10.54 6.49 -1.77
C SER A 14 -9.04 6.80 -1.80
N VAL A 15 -8.30 6.01 -2.58
CA VAL A 15 -6.87 6.28 -2.81
C VAL A 15 -6.74 7.54 -3.67
N GLN A 16 -6.27 8.62 -3.06
CA GLN A 16 -6.08 9.90 -3.74
C GLN A 16 -4.74 9.92 -4.49
N SER A 17 -3.66 9.54 -3.81
CA SER A 17 -2.32 9.55 -4.40
C SER A 17 -1.33 8.65 -3.65
N LEU A 18 -0.27 8.25 -4.35
CA LEU A 18 0.96 7.73 -3.77
C LEU A 18 2.06 8.78 -3.97
N ARG A 19 2.77 9.13 -2.90
CA ARG A 19 3.82 10.16 -2.91
C ARG A 19 5.10 9.59 -2.33
N LEU A 20 6.22 10.26 -2.58
CA LEU A 20 7.49 9.94 -1.93
C LEU A 20 7.81 11.03 -0.89
N ASP A 21 8.03 10.61 0.36
CA ASP A 21 8.65 11.47 1.35
C ASP A 21 10.16 11.50 1.10
N ARG A 22 10.68 12.66 0.66
CA ARG A 22 12.10 12.80 0.29
C ARG A 22 13.05 12.79 1.49
N ALA A 23 12.57 13.07 2.70
CA ALA A 23 13.41 13.06 3.89
C ALA A 23 13.74 11.63 4.32
N SER A 24 12.75 10.75 4.22
CA SER A 24 12.84 9.34 4.63
C SER A 24 12.99 8.36 3.47
N ASP A 25 12.95 8.85 2.23
CA ASP A 25 12.85 8.04 1.01
C ASP A 25 11.79 6.95 1.14
N THR A 26 10.63 7.31 1.71
CA THR A 26 9.57 6.34 2.04
C THR A 26 8.27 6.71 1.33
N PRO A 27 7.62 5.76 0.64
CA PRO A 27 6.32 6.01 0.03
C PRO A 27 5.22 6.33 1.06
N VAL A 28 4.39 7.32 0.72
CA VAL A 28 3.24 7.73 1.50
C VAL A 28 1.98 7.47 0.68
N LEU A 29 1.11 6.63 1.21
CA LEU A 29 -0.23 6.38 0.69
C LEU A 29 -1.20 7.40 1.27
N VAL A 30 -1.83 8.18 0.40
CA VAL A 30 -2.80 9.19 0.77
C VAL A 30 -4.20 8.70 0.43
N LEU A 31 -5.01 8.54 1.47
CA LEU A 31 -6.44 8.26 1.36
C LEU A 31 -7.21 9.55 1.62
N GLN A 32 -8.24 9.81 0.82
CA GLN A 32 -9.12 10.95 0.99
C GLN A 32 -10.55 10.47 1.25
N GLU A 33 -11.25 11.14 2.16
CA GLU A 33 -12.68 10.98 2.37
C GLU A 33 -13.47 11.29 1.09
N ASP A 34 -14.39 10.39 0.69
CA ASP A 34 -15.11 10.53 -0.58
C ASP A 34 -15.99 11.79 -0.63
N ASP A 35 -16.63 12.14 0.50
CA ASP A 35 -17.54 13.30 0.63
C ASP A 35 -16.91 14.46 1.41
N GLY A 36 -15.57 14.55 1.45
CA GLY A 36 -14.87 15.51 2.30
C GLY A 36 -13.44 15.87 1.86
N GLU A 37 -12.82 16.73 2.68
CA GLU A 37 -11.44 17.19 2.48
C GLU A 37 -10.46 16.55 3.46
N ARG A 38 -10.95 15.67 4.34
CA ARG A 38 -10.09 14.97 5.29
C ARG A 38 -9.29 13.89 4.59
N VAL A 39 -8.07 13.69 5.06
CA VAL A 39 -7.14 12.71 4.52
C VAL A 39 -6.55 11.85 5.64
N LEU A 40 -6.11 10.66 5.25
CA LEU A 40 -5.30 9.75 6.05
C LEU A 40 -4.04 9.42 5.25
N ALA A 41 -2.88 9.77 5.79
CA ALA A 41 -1.58 9.44 5.21
C ALA A 41 -0.95 8.25 5.95
N ILE A 42 -0.53 7.23 5.21
CA ILE A 42 0.09 6.03 5.75
C ILE A 42 1.41 5.80 5.04
N TRP A 43 2.51 5.80 5.79
CA TRP A 43 3.83 5.42 5.27
C TRP A 43 3.84 3.91 5.04
N ILE A 44 4.22 3.50 3.83
CA ILE A 44 4.26 2.10 3.41
C ILE A 44 5.61 1.80 2.73
N GLY A 45 5.97 0.53 2.64
CA GLY A 45 7.17 0.14 1.93
C GLY A 45 7.05 0.28 0.42
N HIS A 46 8.20 0.31 -0.26
CA HIS A 46 8.30 0.40 -1.71
C HIS A 46 7.58 -0.73 -2.45
N VAL A 47 7.69 -1.96 -1.95
CA VAL A 47 7.06 -3.13 -2.56
C VAL A 47 5.53 -3.03 -2.48
N GLU A 48 5.01 -2.59 -1.33
CA GLU A 48 3.59 -2.35 -1.15
C GLU A 48 3.08 -1.20 -2.03
N ALA A 49 3.82 -0.09 -2.07
CA ALA A 49 3.49 1.06 -2.91
C ALA A 49 3.46 0.67 -4.39
N HIS A 50 4.42 -0.14 -4.85
CA HIS A 50 4.46 -0.66 -6.20
C HIS A 50 3.22 -1.51 -6.53
N ALA A 51 2.79 -2.39 -5.63
CA ALA A 51 1.63 -3.25 -5.82
C ALA A 51 0.31 -2.45 -5.97
N ILE A 52 0.18 -1.36 -5.22
CA ILE A 52 -0.95 -0.42 -5.31
C ILE A 52 -0.86 0.39 -6.61
N ALA A 53 0.29 0.99 -6.89
CA ALA A 53 0.49 1.82 -8.07
C ALA A 53 0.29 1.06 -9.39
N CYS A 54 0.71 -0.21 -9.47
CA CYS A 54 0.43 -1.05 -10.64
C CYS A 54 -1.07 -1.21 -10.90
N GLU A 55 -1.86 -1.38 -9.84
CA GLU A 55 -3.32 -1.51 -9.97
C GLU A 55 -3.97 -0.18 -10.34
N LEU A 56 -3.56 0.93 -9.73
CA LEU A 56 -4.04 2.27 -10.09
C LEU A 56 -3.74 2.62 -11.56
N ALA A 57 -2.57 2.21 -12.05
CA ALA A 57 -2.17 2.34 -13.44
C ALA A 57 -2.85 1.32 -14.38
N LYS A 58 -3.62 0.36 -13.83
CA LYS A 58 -4.24 -0.76 -14.56
C LYS A 58 -3.23 -1.54 -15.40
N LYS A 59 -1.99 -1.66 -14.91
CA LYS A 59 -0.90 -2.35 -15.61
C LYS A 59 -1.17 -3.85 -15.57
N LYS A 60 -1.16 -4.48 -16.75
CA LYS A 60 -1.34 -5.94 -16.87
C LYS A 60 0.01 -6.61 -17.05
N TYR A 61 0.28 -7.59 -16.19
CA TYR A 61 1.44 -8.45 -16.29
C TYR A 61 1.06 -9.80 -16.93
N PRO A 62 1.99 -10.47 -17.64
CA PRO A 62 1.74 -11.78 -18.25
C PRO A 62 1.50 -12.89 -17.22
N ARG A 63 1.98 -12.69 -15.99
CA ARG A 63 1.77 -13.59 -14.85
C ARG A 63 1.17 -12.80 -13.69
N PRO A 64 0.27 -13.40 -12.88
CA PRO A 64 -0.34 -12.71 -11.75
C PRO A 64 0.72 -12.40 -10.68
N LEU A 65 0.67 -11.19 -10.14
CA LEU A 65 1.43 -10.81 -8.96
C LEU A 65 0.75 -11.35 -7.69
N THR A 66 1.37 -11.14 -6.54
CA THR A 66 0.89 -11.67 -5.24
C THR A 66 -0.55 -11.27 -4.94
N HIS A 67 -0.91 -9.99 -5.11
CA HIS A 67 -2.27 -9.51 -4.84
C HIS A 67 -3.27 -9.97 -5.92
N ASP A 68 -2.84 -10.19 -7.17
CA ASP A 68 -3.69 -10.77 -8.23
C ASP A 68 -4.00 -12.24 -7.94
N LEU A 69 -2.98 -13.00 -7.49
CA LEU A 69 -3.11 -14.38 -7.05
C LEU A 69 -4.09 -14.46 -5.88
N LEU A 70 -3.92 -13.62 -4.86
CA LEU A 70 -4.78 -13.65 -3.68
C LEU A 70 -6.22 -13.22 -4.00
N ALA A 71 -6.42 -12.23 -4.87
CA ALA A 71 -7.75 -11.90 -5.40
C ALA A 71 -8.40 -13.10 -6.11
N SER A 72 -7.63 -13.83 -6.92
CA SER A 72 -8.08 -15.05 -7.61
C SER A 72 -8.40 -16.18 -6.63
N VAL A 73 -7.65 -16.32 -5.55
CA VAL A 73 -7.91 -17.29 -4.48
C VAL A 73 -9.22 -16.96 -3.76
N VAL A 74 -9.43 -15.69 -3.37
CA VAL A 74 -10.68 -15.24 -2.72
C VAL A 74 -11.88 -15.55 -3.61
N GLY A 75 -11.83 -15.18 -4.89
CA GLY A 75 -12.89 -15.47 -5.85
C GLY A 75 -13.08 -16.97 -6.10
N GLY A 76 -11.99 -17.72 -6.23
CA GLY A 76 -12.01 -19.17 -6.47
C GLY A 76 -12.60 -19.98 -5.30
N LEU A 77 -12.51 -19.46 -4.08
CA LEU A 77 -13.17 -20.01 -2.89
C LEU A 77 -14.64 -19.61 -2.77
N GLY A 78 -15.20 -18.88 -3.75
CA GLY A 78 -16.57 -18.37 -3.71
C GLY A 78 -16.78 -17.29 -2.64
N ALA A 79 -15.71 -16.61 -2.24
CA ALA A 79 -15.75 -15.54 -1.27
C ALA A 79 -15.69 -14.16 -1.96
N ALA A 80 -16.21 -13.13 -1.30
CA ALA A 80 -16.18 -11.76 -1.78
C ALA A 80 -15.67 -10.83 -0.69
N LEU A 81 -14.61 -10.07 -0.99
CA LEU A 81 -14.17 -8.97 -0.13
C LEU A 81 -15.24 -7.86 -0.18
N GLN A 82 -15.92 -7.64 0.95
CA GLN A 82 -16.99 -6.65 1.05
C GLN A 82 -16.42 -5.25 1.28
N LYS A 83 -15.49 -5.15 2.22
CA LYS A 83 -14.84 -3.89 2.59
C LYS A 83 -13.56 -4.11 3.36
N VAL A 84 -12.72 -3.09 3.36
CA VAL A 84 -11.55 -2.94 4.20
C VAL A 84 -11.82 -1.87 5.24
N ILE A 85 -11.42 -2.10 6.48
CA ILE A 85 -11.61 -1.14 7.58
C ILE A 85 -10.26 -0.86 8.23
N ILE A 86 -9.77 0.38 8.12
CA ILE A 86 -8.58 0.88 8.83
C ILE A 86 -9.07 1.45 10.17
N ASN A 87 -8.86 0.72 11.26
CA ASN A 87 -9.61 0.96 12.50
C ASN A 87 -8.81 1.55 13.65
N ARG A 88 -7.47 1.44 13.64
CA ARG A 88 -6.64 2.00 14.72
C ARG A 88 -5.20 2.22 14.28
N VAL A 89 -4.53 3.08 15.05
CA VAL A 89 -3.09 3.29 15.01
C VAL A 89 -2.54 3.12 16.43
N GLU A 90 -1.50 2.30 16.58
CA GLU A 90 -0.82 2.09 17.87
C GLU A 90 0.69 2.19 17.63
N ALA A 91 1.39 3.06 18.36
CA ALA A 91 2.82 3.29 18.19
C ALA A 91 3.24 3.49 16.72
N ALA A 92 2.49 4.32 15.99
CA ALA A 92 2.65 4.59 14.55
C ALA A 92 2.42 3.40 13.60
N VAL A 93 1.88 2.29 14.09
CA VAL A 93 1.48 1.13 13.28
C VAL A 93 -0.02 1.16 13.06
N TYR A 94 -0.44 1.29 11.79
CA TYR A 94 -1.83 1.22 11.40
C TYR A 94 -2.28 -0.23 11.21
N PHE A 95 -3.51 -0.52 11.65
CA PHE A 95 -4.13 -1.83 11.49
C PHE A 95 -5.35 -1.74 10.60
N ALA A 96 -5.57 -2.79 9.81
CA ALA A 96 -6.75 -2.93 8.98
C ALA A 96 -7.39 -4.32 9.13
N GLU A 97 -8.68 -4.38 8.84
CA GLU A 97 -9.43 -5.62 8.81
C GLU A 97 -10.14 -5.76 7.45
N MET A 98 -9.94 -6.90 6.80
CA MET A 98 -10.68 -7.27 5.61
C MET A 98 -11.95 -8.02 6.00
N ILE A 99 -13.11 -7.49 5.58
CA ILE A 99 -14.41 -8.11 5.80
C ILE A 99 -14.76 -8.92 4.57
N ILE A 100 -14.68 -10.24 4.67
CA ILE A 100 -14.92 -11.18 3.59
C ILE A 100 -16.25 -11.90 3.83
N ARG A 101 -17.08 -12.00 2.81
CA ARG A 101 -18.32 -12.79 2.84
C ARG A 101 -18.14 -14.08 2.07
N GLN A 102 -18.54 -15.21 2.67
CA GLN A 102 -18.55 -16.51 2.01
C GLN A 102 -19.78 -17.30 2.49
N ASN A 103 -20.63 -17.78 1.58
CA ASN A 103 -21.81 -18.61 1.93
C ASN A 103 -22.75 -18.01 3.01
N GLY A 104 -22.81 -16.68 3.12
CA GLY A 104 -23.61 -15.98 4.14
C GLY A 104 -22.83 -15.62 5.40
N ASP A 105 -21.72 -16.30 5.68
CA ASP A 105 -20.82 -16.00 6.78
C ASP A 105 -19.99 -14.75 6.51
N VAL A 106 -19.64 -14.06 7.60
CA VAL A 106 -18.77 -12.88 7.58
C VAL A 106 -17.49 -13.23 8.33
N ILE A 107 -16.37 -13.16 7.62
CA ILE A 107 -15.03 -13.46 8.12
C ILE A 107 -14.25 -12.15 8.18
N ALA A 108 -13.75 -11.84 9.37
CA ALA A 108 -12.83 -10.74 9.62
C ALA A 108 -11.39 -11.26 9.57
N VAL A 109 -10.55 -10.66 8.75
CA VAL A 109 -9.14 -11.02 8.62
C VAL A 109 -8.28 -9.80 8.94
N ASP A 110 -7.46 -9.90 10.00
CA ASP A 110 -6.47 -8.88 10.35
C ASP A 110 -5.39 -8.80 9.26
N ALA A 111 -5.06 -7.58 8.83
CA ALA A 111 -4.11 -7.34 7.77
C ALA A 111 -3.50 -5.93 7.87
N ARG A 112 -2.37 -5.73 7.19
CA ARG A 112 -1.80 -4.39 7.02
C ARG A 112 -2.71 -3.55 6.10
N PRO A 113 -2.82 -2.23 6.32
CA PRO A 113 -3.60 -1.36 5.44
C PRO A 113 -3.15 -1.44 3.98
N SER A 114 -1.83 -1.46 3.72
CA SER A 114 -1.27 -1.56 2.38
C SER A 114 -1.77 -2.76 1.59
N ASP A 115 -1.69 -3.96 2.18
CA ASP A 115 -2.14 -5.20 1.56
C ASP A 115 -3.66 -5.22 1.34
N SER A 116 -4.40 -4.75 2.33
CA SER A 116 -5.86 -4.69 2.28
C SER A 116 -6.34 -3.75 1.17
N ILE A 117 -5.72 -2.58 1.04
CA ILE A 117 -6.03 -1.59 0.01
C ILE A 117 -5.67 -2.13 -1.37
N ALA A 118 -4.51 -2.77 -1.52
CA ALA A 118 -4.11 -3.39 -2.79
C ALA A 118 -5.11 -4.46 -3.27
N LEU A 119 -5.71 -5.23 -2.35
CA LEU A 119 -6.79 -6.17 -2.67
C LEU A 119 -8.13 -5.49 -2.92
N ALA A 120 -8.49 -4.48 -2.14
CA ALA A 120 -9.73 -3.74 -2.32
C ALA A 120 -9.82 -3.09 -3.70
N LEU A 121 -8.71 -2.53 -4.20
CA LEU A 121 -8.65 -1.98 -5.56
C LEU A 121 -8.91 -3.04 -6.64
N ARG A 122 -8.28 -4.22 -6.52
CA ARG A 122 -8.43 -5.34 -7.47
C ARG A 122 -9.81 -5.98 -7.45
N LEU A 123 -10.39 -6.11 -6.26
CA LEU A 123 -11.70 -6.72 -6.03
C LEU A 123 -12.85 -5.70 -6.03
N GLN A 124 -12.55 -4.42 -6.27
CA GLN A 124 -13.52 -3.32 -6.26
C GLN A 124 -14.33 -3.23 -4.95
N ALA A 125 -13.66 -3.50 -3.82
CA ALA A 125 -14.27 -3.43 -2.50
C ALA A 125 -14.12 -2.01 -1.91
N GLY A 126 -15.08 -1.59 -1.09
CA GLY A 126 -15.01 -0.28 -0.41
C GLY A 126 -13.90 -0.23 0.64
N ILE A 127 -13.21 0.91 0.74
CA ILE A 127 -12.21 1.18 1.77
C ILE A 127 -12.82 2.15 2.77
N PHE A 128 -12.70 1.82 4.06
CA PHE A 128 -13.23 2.62 5.15
C PHE A 128 -12.12 2.89 6.16
N ALA A 129 -12.13 4.08 6.75
CA ALA A 129 -11.29 4.45 7.87
C ALA A 129 -12.15 4.85 9.07
N ASP A 130 -11.66 4.60 10.27
CA ASP A 130 -12.22 5.20 11.47
C ASP A 130 -12.08 6.73 11.39
N GLU A 131 -13.16 7.45 11.70
CA GLU A 131 -13.19 8.90 11.63
C GLU A 131 -12.09 9.56 12.47
N SER A 132 -11.69 8.94 13.59
CA SER A 132 -10.63 9.46 14.45
C SER A 132 -9.23 9.44 13.83
N LEU A 133 -9.04 8.70 12.73
CA LEU A 133 -7.79 8.64 11.97
C LEU A 133 -7.72 9.69 10.86
N LEU A 134 -8.83 10.35 10.55
CA LEU A 134 -8.92 11.32 9.46
C LEU A 134 -8.62 12.73 9.97
N GLU A 135 -7.67 13.41 9.31
CA GLU A 135 -7.26 14.77 9.64
C GLU A 135 -7.55 15.73 8.48
N ARG A 136 -7.70 17.02 8.78
CA ARG A 136 -7.84 18.06 7.74
C ARG A 136 -6.45 18.52 7.29
N GLY A 137 -6.19 18.38 6.00
CA GLY A 137 -4.87 18.68 5.44
C GLY A 137 -3.90 17.52 5.61
N PHE A 138 -2.78 17.60 4.90
CA PHE A 138 -1.74 16.58 4.99
C PHE A 138 -1.05 16.66 6.36
N PRO A 139 -0.91 15.53 7.09
CA PRO A 139 -0.14 15.53 8.33
C PRO A 139 1.29 15.98 8.02
N GLU A 140 1.79 16.93 8.81
CA GLU A 140 3.18 17.33 8.76
C GLU A 140 4.02 16.11 9.13
N ALA A 141 4.84 15.63 8.19
CA ALA A 141 5.80 14.56 8.47
C ALA A 141 6.67 14.98 9.68
N PRO A 142 7.09 14.05 10.55
CA PRO A 142 8.04 14.37 11.60
C PRO A 142 9.39 14.76 10.96
N GLY A 143 9.58 16.06 10.75
CA GLY A 143 10.69 16.64 10.01
C GLY A 143 10.17 17.62 8.95
N GLU A 144 10.52 18.89 9.10
CA GLU A 144 10.16 19.95 8.14
C GLU A 144 10.66 19.61 6.74
N GLN A 145 9.82 19.02 5.88
CA GLN A 145 9.76 19.25 4.43
C GLN A 145 8.67 18.37 3.77
N SER A 146 8.04 18.97 2.76
CA SER A 146 6.79 18.56 2.11
C SER A 146 6.72 17.10 1.70
N ILE A 147 5.56 16.48 1.93
CA ILE A 147 5.12 15.31 1.17
C ILE A 147 5.31 15.62 -0.31
N GLY A 148 6.17 14.83 -0.98
CA GLY A 148 6.74 15.19 -2.26
C GLY A 148 5.78 15.08 -3.45
N GLU A 149 6.38 15.18 -4.64
CA GLU A 149 5.74 14.91 -5.92
C GLU A 149 5.16 13.49 -5.96
N PRO A 150 4.18 13.22 -6.86
CA PRO A 150 3.65 11.87 -7.06
C PRO A 150 4.77 10.85 -7.23
N LEU A 151 4.64 9.69 -6.60
CA LEU A 151 5.59 8.60 -6.74
C LEU A 151 5.61 8.17 -8.21
N VAL A 152 6.66 8.54 -8.92
CA VAL A 152 6.94 7.99 -10.25
C VAL A 152 7.59 6.65 -10.00
N LEU A 153 6.83 5.57 -10.22
CA LEU A 153 7.48 4.28 -10.37
C LEU A 153 8.35 4.41 -11.61
N GLU A 154 9.67 4.37 -11.42
CA GLU A 154 10.59 4.09 -12.50
C GLU A 154 9.99 2.87 -13.21
N GLN A 155 9.78 2.99 -14.51
CA GLN A 155 9.67 1.78 -15.30
C GLN A 155 10.91 0.98 -14.89
N GLU A 156 10.73 -0.30 -14.55
CA GLU A 156 11.75 -1.23 -15.00
C GLU A 156 11.79 -1.00 -16.51
N SER A 157 12.56 -0.01 -16.94
CA SER A 157 13.27 -0.14 -18.17
C SER A 157 13.98 -1.45 -17.93
N ASP A 158 13.60 -2.45 -18.68
CA ASP A 158 14.60 -3.34 -19.25
C ASP A 158 15.62 -2.43 -19.97
N THR A 159 16.40 -1.65 -19.22
CA THR A 159 17.77 -1.37 -19.58
C THR A 159 18.43 -2.71 -19.37
N GLU A 160 18.14 -3.64 -20.29
CA GLU A 160 19.11 -4.61 -20.73
C GLU A 160 20.33 -3.76 -21.10
N MET A 161 21.22 -3.53 -20.13
CA MET A 161 22.56 -3.12 -20.45
C MET A 161 23.03 -4.16 -21.47
N ALA A 162 23.38 -3.70 -22.67
CA ALA A 162 23.87 -4.60 -23.69
C ALA A 162 24.98 -5.44 -23.07
N ALA A 163 25.04 -6.74 -23.36
CA ALA A 163 25.94 -7.67 -22.68
C ALA A 163 27.40 -7.14 -22.63
N GLU A 164 27.80 -6.37 -23.65
CA GLU A 164 29.09 -5.69 -23.74
C GLU A 164 29.28 -4.57 -22.71
N GLU A 165 28.26 -3.74 -22.48
CA GLU A 165 28.27 -2.67 -21.47
C GLU A 165 28.30 -3.23 -20.05
N LEU A 166 27.53 -4.30 -19.81
CA LEU A 166 27.56 -5.02 -18.53
C LEU A 166 28.93 -5.68 -18.30
N GLN A 167 29.51 -6.25 -19.33
CA GLN A 167 30.83 -6.86 -19.25
C GLN A 167 31.93 -5.82 -18.96
N GLU A 168 31.86 -4.63 -19.57
CA GLU A 168 32.78 -3.54 -19.25
C GLU A 168 32.60 -3.01 -17.84
N TYR A 169 31.36 -2.87 -17.37
CA TYR A 169 31.06 -2.43 -16.01
C TYR A 169 31.61 -3.40 -14.97
N LEU A 170 31.35 -4.71 -15.13
CA LEU A 170 31.86 -5.76 -14.25
C LEU A 170 33.39 -5.86 -14.26
N ARG A 171 34.05 -5.51 -15.37
CA ARG A 171 35.52 -5.44 -15.43
C ARG A 171 36.12 -4.26 -14.66
N LYS A 172 35.36 -3.18 -14.48
CA LYS A 172 35.82 -1.95 -13.82
C LYS A 172 35.54 -1.95 -12.31
N LEU A 173 34.71 -2.87 -11.82
CA LEU A 173 34.40 -3.02 -10.41
C LEU A 173 35.59 -3.61 -9.63
N ALA A 174 35.96 -2.94 -8.54
CA ALA A 174 36.95 -3.42 -7.60
C ALA A 174 36.30 -4.37 -6.57
N PRO A 175 37.06 -5.31 -5.97
CA PRO A 175 36.54 -6.19 -4.93
C PRO A 175 35.92 -5.45 -3.73
N GLU A 176 36.36 -4.22 -3.43
CA GLU A 176 35.79 -3.42 -2.35
C GLU A 176 34.37 -2.91 -2.65
N ASP A 177 34.01 -2.79 -3.93
CA ASP A 177 32.68 -2.33 -4.37
C ASP A 177 31.58 -3.37 -4.08
N PHE A 178 31.96 -4.64 -3.85
CA PHE A 178 31.04 -5.71 -3.46
C PHE A 178 30.68 -5.69 -1.96
N GLY A 179 31.19 -4.69 -1.22
CA GLY A 179 31.03 -4.60 0.22
C GLY A 179 31.98 -5.54 0.98
N ARG A 180 32.24 -5.24 2.25
CA ARG A 180 33.05 -6.11 3.10
C ARG A 180 32.25 -7.35 3.46
N PHE A 181 32.57 -8.48 2.83
CA PHE A 181 32.10 -9.78 3.29
C PHE A 181 32.79 -10.13 4.61
N THR A 182 32.08 -9.96 5.73
CA THR A 182 32.45 -10.57 7.02
C THR A 182 31.69 -11.89 7.16
N PRO A 183 32.37 -13.05 7.02
CA PRO A 183 31.75 -14.36 7.15
C PRO A 183 31.20 -14.64 8.55
#